data_AF-A0A6B3DZB1-F1
#
_entry.id   AF-A0A6B3DZB1-F1
#
_cell.length_a   1.000
_cell.length_b   1.000
_cell.length_c   1.000
_cell.angle_alpha   90.00
_cell.angle_beta   90.00
_cell.angle_gamma   90.00
#
_symmetry.space_group_name_H-M   'P 1'
#
loop_
_entity.id
_entity.type
_entity.pdbx_description
1 polymer ?
#
loop_
_entity_poly.entity_id
_entity_poly.type
_entity_poly.pdbx_seq_one_letter_code
_entity_poly.pdbx_strand_id
1 'polypeptide(L)'
;MPVPGIGADLSGGPASGTLALLAAGLPGNPGTLLGHGTGAGERLLAVTFNDLAVGGREAELERAGALAANPRLHHVVVTGGEDVLPYADLDGPLTDEPGPSLVVAARHRARLASGSADHFTGYGARQVLDAHPARLADLLMDRKRRHLVRPVAALTRADGSVLVPARVYGAARRLARTPYGAGLESLAERL
;
A
#
# COMPACT_ATOMS: atom_id res chain seq x y z
N MET A 1 18.66 13.73 2.57
CA MET A 1 18.83 12.64 3.55
C MET A 1 17.60 12.64 4.43
N PRO A 2 16.96 11.48 4.67
CA PRO A 2 15.77 11.39 5.51
C PRO A 2 16.08 11.88 6.94
N VAL A 3 15.07 12.45 7.59
CA VAL A 3 15.23 13.00 8.95
C VAL A 3 15.35 11.83 9.94
N PRO A 4 16.26 11.89 10.93
CA PRO A 4 16.33 10.88 11.99
C PRO A 4 14.98 10.73 12.69
N GLY A 5 14.54 9.50 12.91
CA GLY A 5 13.27 9.21 13.59
C GLY A 5 12.47 8.11 12.91
N ILE A 6 11.26 7.89 13.43
CA ILE A 6 10.35 6.83 12.98
C ILE A 6 9.15 7.48 12.31
N GLY A 7 8.79 6.99 11.13
CA GLY A 7 7.60 7.38 10.37
C GLY A 7 6.74 6.17 10.01
N ALA A 8 5.60 6.42 9.38
CA ALA A 8 4.72 5.37 8.90
C ALA A 8 4.10 5.73 7.55
N ASP A 9 3.89 4.71 6.72
CA ASP A 9 3.07 4.83 5.53
C ASP A 9 1.60 5.04 5.91
N LEU A 10 0.91 5.92 5.19
CA LEU A 10 -0.53 6.09 5.29
C LEU A 10 -1.17 6.06 3.90
N SER A 11 -1.43 4.86 3.39
CA SER A 11 -2.03 4.66 2.05
C SER A 11 -3.55 4.80 2.00
N GLY A 12 -4.21 4.98 3.15
CA GLY A 12 -5.68 4.88 3.27
C GLY A 12 -6.21 3.44 3.28
N GLY A 13 -5.33 2.44 3.15
CA GLY A 13 -5.65 1.04 3.39
C GLY A 13 -5.56 0.65 4.88
N PRO A 14 -6.25 -0.44 5.30
CA PRO A 14 -6.34 -0.82 6.71
C PRO A 14 -4.99 -1.19 7.31
N ALA A 15 -4.12 -1.90 6.58
CA ALA A 15 -2.82 -2.33 7.11
C ALA A 15 -1.91 -1.16 7.48
N SER A 16 -1.74 -0.21 6.56
CA SER A 16 -0.92 0.98 6.81
C SER A 16 -1.55 1.89 7.87
N GLY A 17 -2.88 2.06 7.83
CA GLY A 17 -3.61 2.87 8.81
C GLY A 17 -3.49 2.31 10.23
N THR A 18 -3.68 1.00 10.41
CA THR A 18 -3.52 0.35 11.72
C THR A 18 -2.10 0.51 12.25
N LEU A 19 -1.07 0.29 11.43
CA LEU A 19 0.31 0.46 11.87
C LEU A 19 0.64 1.91 12.23
N ALA A 20 0.21 2.89 11.43
CA ALA A 20 0.42 4.30 11.72
C ALA A 20 -0.25 4.72 13.03
N LEU A 21 -1.49 4.28 13.27
CA LEU A 21 -2.23 4.61 14.49
C LEU A 21 -1.66 3.90 15.72
N LEU A 22 -1.23 2.64 15.59
CA LEU A 22 -0.56 1.92 16.67
C LEU A 22 0.79 2.56 17.01
N ALA A 23 1.61 2.86 16.01
CA ALA A 23 2.89 3.54 16.19
C ALA A 23 2.71 4.92 16.85
N ALA A 24 1.63 5.63 16.52
CA ALA A 24 1.27 6.91 17.14
C ALA A 24 0.64 6.75 18.54
N GLY A 25 0.25 5.54 18.95
CA GLY A 25 -0.44 5.23 20.20
C GLY A 25 0.37 4.39 21.20
N LEU A 26 1.63 4.07 20.89
CA LEU A 26 2.51 3.34 21.80
C LEU A 26 2.69 4.12 23.12
N PRO A 27 2.63 3.45 24.29
CA PRO A 27 2.66 4.10 25.60
C PRO A 27 3.97 4.86 25.82
N GLY A 28 3.79 6.14 26.13
CA GLY A 28 4.77 7.21 26.03
C GLY A 28 3.98 8.43 25.54
N ASN A 29 4.30 9.63 26.00
CA ASN A 29 3.64 10.85 25.49
C ASN A 29 3.68 10.84 23.94
N PRO A 30 2.65 11.35 23.22
CA PRO A 30 2.67 11.41 21.76
C PRO A 30 4.02 11.98 21.30
N GLY A 31 4.81 11.20 20.55
CA GLY A 31 6.17 11.59 20.16
C GLY A 31 7.33 11.21 21.09
N THR A 32 7.17 10.20 21.94
CA THR A 32 8.29 9.65 22.71
C THR A 32 8.46 8.15 22.45
N LEU A 33 9.06 7.82 21.30
CA LEU A 33 9.81 6.56 21.20
C LEU A 33 11.18 6.82 21.85
N LEU A 34 11.44 6.15 22.97
CA LEU A 34 12.70 6.23 23.73
C LEU A 34 13.89 6.11 22.76
N GLY A 35 14.70 7.18 22.68
CA GLY A 35 16.00 7.18 21.99
C GLY A 35 16.16 8.11 20.78
N HIS A 36 15.16 8.92 20.39
CA HIS A 36 15.24 9.76 19.18
C HIS A 36 14.89 11.24 19.44
N GLY A 37 15.88 12.04 19.84
CA GLY A 37 15.81 13.50 19.81
C GLY A 37 14.90 14.18 20.85
N THR A 38 15.19 15.44 21.18
CA THR A 38 14.62 16.20 22.30
C THR A 38 13.19 16.74 22.10
N GLY A 39 12.40 16.12 21.21
CA GLY A 39 11.05 16.55 20.85
C GLY A 39 9.96 15.80 21.62
N ALA A 40 9.90 15.97 22.95
CA ALA A 40 8.81 15.41 23.76
C ALA A 40 7.45 15.97 23.30
N GLY A 41 6.74 15.27 22.40
CA GLY A 41 5.50 15.78 21.81
C GLY A 41 5.35 15.57 20.29
N GLU A 42 6.37 15.08 19.59
CA GLU A 42 6.36 15.01 18.13
C GLU A 42 5.38 13.99 17.57
N ARG A 43 4.34 14.48 16.89
CA ARG A 43 3.37 13.65 16.18
C ARG A 43 4.10 12.72 15.20
N LEU A 44 3.70 11.45 15.12
CA LEU A 44 4.30 10.49 14.20
C LEU A 44 4.18 11.00 12.76
N LEU A 45 5.30 11.06 12.04
CA LEU A 45 5.30 11.40 10.62
C LEU A 45 4.56 10.30 9.84
N ALA A 46 3.44 10.66 9.23
CA ALA A 46 2.65 9.78 8.38
C ALA A 46 2.80 10.25 6.93
N VAL A 47 3.26 9.39 6.03
CA VAL A 47 3.52 9.75 4.64
C VAL A 47 2.54 9.06 3.70
N THR A 48 1.86 9.85 2.87
CA THR A 48 1.04 9.36 1.75
C THR A 48 1.71 9.72 0.44
N PHE A 49 1.89 8.74 -0.45
CA PHE A 49 2.34 9.01 -1.81
C PHE A 49 1.13 9.20 -2.73
N ASN A 50 1.03 10.36 -3.37
CA ASN A 50 0.04 10.67 -4.37
C ASN A 50 0.69 10.59 -5.77
N ASP A 51 0.34 9.55 -6.50
CA ASP A 51 0.84 9.36 -7.86
C ASP A 51 -0.04 10.12 -8.85
N LEU A 52 0.52 11.17 -9.46
CA LEU A 52 -0.16 12.02 -10.43
C LEU A 52 -0.24 11.37 -11.82
N ALA A 53 0.58 10.36 -12.11
CA ALA A 53 0.56 9.63 -13.38
C ALA A 53 -0.52 8.54 -13.42
N VAL A 54 -1.15 8.20 -12.29
CA VAL A 54 -2.15 7.13 -12.19
C VAL A 54 -3.44 7.63 -11.53
N GLY A 55 -4.54 7.63 -12.27
CA GLY A 55 -5.88 7.96 -11.75
C GLY A 55 -6.52 6.84 -10.90
N GLY A 56 -7.63 7.16 -10.22
CA GLY A 56 -8.45 6.18 -9.48
C GLY A 56 -8.01 5.93 -8.05
N ARG A 57 -7.16 6.81 -7.50
CA ARG A 57 -6.63 6.75 -6.13
C ARG A 57 -7.34 7.71 -5.17
N GLU A 58 -8.33 8.46 -5.65
CA GLU A 58 -8.96 9.57 -4.92
C GLU A 58 -9.61 9.07 -3.62
N ALA A 59 -10.29 7.93 -3.67
CA ALA A 59 -10.91 7.34 -2.49
C ALA A 59 -9.87 6.80 -1.48
N GLU A 60 -8.69 6.36 -1.93
CA GLU A 60 -7.59 5.96 -1.05
C GLU A 60 -6.97 7.19 -0.37
N LEU A 61 -6.76 8.27 -1.12
CA LEU A 61 -6.26 9.54 -0.60
C LEU A 61 -7.22 10.19 0.39
N GLU A 62 -8.52 10.19 0.10
CA GLU A 62 -9.54 10.69 1.03
C GLU A 62 -9.53 9.91 2.35
N ARG A 63 -9.47 8.57 2.29
CA ARG A 63 -9.32 7.74 3.49
C ARG A 63 -8.04 8.01 4.24
N ALA A 64 -6.92 8.20 3.53
CA ALA A 64 -5.65 8.58 4.14
C ALA A 64 -5.78 9.93 4.87
N GLY A 65 -6.40 10.93 4.25
CA GLY A 65 -6.69 12.23 4.86
C GLY A 65 -7.58 12.12 6.10
N ALA A 66 -8.62 11.28 6.06
CA ALA A 66 -9.49 11.04 7.21
C ALA A 66 -8.74 10.40 8.39
N LEU A 67 -7.84 9.44 8.12
CA LEU A 67 -6.98 8.84 9.15
C LEU A 67 -5.95 9.85 9.68
N ALA A 68 -5.41 10.69 8.81
CA ALA A 68 -4.44 11.74 9.11
C ALA A 68 -5.00 12.86 9.99
N ALA A 69 -6.33 13.04 10.04
CA ALA A 69 -6.97 13.97 10.96
C ALA A 69 -6.75 13.63 12.45
N ASN A 70 -6.17 12.47 12.75
CA ASN A 70 -5.75 12.12 14.10
C ASN A 70 -4.66 13.09 14.59
N PRO A 71 -4.85 13.77 15.73
CA PRO A 71 -3.91 14.79 16.23
C PRO A 71 -2.53 14.24 16.60
N ARG A 72 -2.39 12.91 16.70
CA ARG A 72 -1.10 12.23 16.95
C ARG A 72 -0.26 12.03 15.69
N LEU A 73 -0.78 12.36 14.51
CA LEU A 73 -0.10 12.22 13.23
C LEU A 73 0.31 13.59 12.69
N HIS A 74 1.51 13.64 12.11
CA HIS A 74 1.96 14.73 11.25
C HIS A 74 1.94 14.20 9.82
N HIS A 75 0.90 14.55 9.07
CA HIS A 75 0.65 13.98 7.76
C HIS A 75 1.33 14.80 6.66
N VAL A 76 2.11 14.12 5.83
CA VAL A 76 2.77 14.67 4.64
C VAL A 76 2.31 13.91 3.42
N VAL A 77 1.82 14.65 2.43
CA VAL A 77 1.48 14.11 1.11
C VAL A 77 2.64 14.41 0.16
N VAL A 78 3.18 13.36 -0.43
CA VAL A 78 4.31 13.41 -1.36
C VAL A 78 3.76 13.10 -2.72
N THR A 79 3.83 14.08 -3.61
CA THR A 79 3.41 13.91 -4.99
C THR A 79 4.58 13.41 -5.83
N GLY A 80 4.32 12.46 -6.73
CA GLY A 80 5.23 12.10 -7.81
C GLY A 80 4.42 11.81 -9.06
N GLY A 81 5.01 12.01 -10.23
CA GLY A 81 4.38 11.69 -11.50
C GLY A 81 5.35 10.93 -12.40
N GLU A 82 5.35 11.28 -13.68
CA GLU A 82 6.24 10.68 -14.68
C GLU A 82 7.72 10.85 -14.32
N ASP A 83 8.08 11.92 -13.63
CA ASP A 83 9.43 12.25 -13.15
C ASP A 83 10.00 11.21 -12.16
N VAL A 84 9.15 10.44 -11.50
CA VAL A 84 9.54 9.39 -10.55
C VAL A 84 9.60 8.01 -11.21
N LEU A 85 9.13 7.88 -12.45
CA LEU A 85 9.13 6.60 -13.15
C LEU A 85 10.55 6.21 -13.56
N PRO A 86 10.99 4.97 -13.32
CA PRO A 86 12.36 4.52 -13.61
C PRO A 86 12.70 4.49 -15.11
N TYR A 87 11.70 4.74 -15.96
CA TYR A 87 11.78 4.62 -17.42
C TYR A 87 11.62 5.95 -18.15
N ALA A 88 11.40 7.06 -17.44
CA ALA A 88 11.15 8.36 -18.06
C ALA A 88 12.39 8.88 -18.85
N ASP A 89 13.59 8.51 -18.42
CA ASP A 89 14.87 8.98 -18.98
C ASP A 89 15.79 7.82 -19.44
N LEU A 90 15.22 6.74 -20.00
CA LEU A 90 16.04 5.62 -20.49
C LEU A 90 16.76 5.95 -21.79
N ASP A 91 18.04 6.28 -21.68
CA ASP A 91 18.97 6.34 -22.81
C ASP A 91 19.71 5.01 -23.00
N GLY A 92 19.54 4.37 -24.16
CA GLY A 92 20.30 3.17 -24.56
C GLY A 92 19.44 1.91 -24.75
N PRO A 93 20.05 0.79 -25.21
CA PRO A 93 19.32 -0.45 -25.45
C PRO A 93 18.83 -1.04 -24.12
N LEU A 94 17.54 -1.35 -24.03
CA LEU A 94 16.92 -2.07 -22.92
C LEU A 94 17.54 -3.48 -22.84
N THR A 95 18.52 -3.67 -21.96
CA THR A 95 19.22 -4.96 -21.81
C THR A 95 18.49 -5.96 -20.92
N ASP A 96 17.56 -5.49 -20.09
CA ASP A 96 16.71 -6.30 -19.22
C ASP A 96 15.24 -5.94 -19.42
N GLU A 97 14.34 -6.93 -19.30
CA GLU A 97 12.90 -6.70 -19.41
C GLU A 97 12.44 -5.78 -18.26
N PRO A 98 11.91 -4.58 -18.55
CA PRO A 98 11.44 -3.66 -17.53
C PRO A 98 10.27 -4.28 -16.75
N GLY A 99 10.54 -4.77 -15.54
CA GLY A 99 9.52 -5.33 -14.67
C GLY A 99 8.65 -4.26 -14.02
N PRO A 100 7.34 -4.48 -13.81
CA PRO A 100 6.47 -3.55 -13.07
C PRO A 100 6.90 -3.35 -11.61
N SER A 101 7.75 -4.24 -11.08
CA SER A 101 8.40 -4.11 -9.78
C SER A 101 9.30 -2.87 -9.67
N LEU A 102 9.94 -2.45 -10.76
CA LEU A 102 10.81 -1.26 -10.76
C LEU A 102 10.01 0.02 -10.56
N VAL A 103 8.82 0.11 -11.16
CA VAL A 103 7.90 1.24 -10.94
C VAL A 103 7.48 1.33 -9.47
N VAL A 104 7.13 0.19 -8.87
CA VAL A 104 6.78 0.11 -7.44
C VAL A 104 7.98 0.51 -6.56
N ALA A 105 9.18 0.04 -6.88
CA ALA A 105 10.40 0.38 -6.16
C ALA A 105 10.74 1.87 -6.26
N ALA A 106 10.60 2.49 -7.43
CA ALA A 106 10.85 3.91 -7.62
C ALA A 106 9.90 4.78 -6.80
N ARG A 107 8.59 4.46 -6.82
CA ARG A 107 7.57 5.11 -5.96
C ARG A 107 7.89 4.95 -4.47
N HIS A 108 8.32 3.76 -4.05
CA HIS A 108 8.74 3.54 -2.67
C HIS A 108 9.94 4.40 -2.29
N ARG A 109 10.95 4.53 -3.16
CA ARG A 109 12.12 5.39 -2.91
C ARG A 109 11.72 6.85 -2.77
N ALA A 110 10.90 7.38 -3.68
CA ALA A 110 10.45 8.77 -3.61
C ALA A 110 9.72 9.06 -2.29
N ARG A 111 8.80 8.18 -1.91
CA ARG A 111 8.06 8.27 -0.65
C ARG A 111 8.95 8.16 0.59
N LEU A 112 9.91 7.23 0.60
CA LEU A 112 10.82 7.02 1.74
C LEU A 112 11.85 8.14 1.87
N ALA A 113 12.25 8.78 0.76
CA ALA A 113 13.15 9.93 0.79
C ALA A 113 12.57 11.14 1.53
N SER A 114 11.24 11.30 1.46
CA SER A 114 10.45 12.29 2.21
C SER A 114 10.02 11.83 3.61
N GLY A 115 10.28 10.57 3.97
CA GLY A 115 9.94 9.99 5.25
C GLY A 115 11.05 10.13 6.29
N SER A 116 10.85 9.47 7.42
CA SER A 116 11.87 9.34 8.47
C SER A 116 12.87 8.22 8.14
N ALA A 117 14.01 8.20 8.82
CA ALA A 117 15.05 7.19 8.66
C ALA A 117 14.53 5.76 8.80
N ASP A 118 13.64 5.52 9.77
CA ASP A 118 12.92 4.26 9.94
C ASP A 118 11.44 4.41 9.57
N HIS A 119 10.87 3.43 8.85
CA HIS A 119 9.49 3.54 8.33
C HIS A 119 8.67 2.26 8.53
N PHE A 120 7.53 2.39 9.20
CA PHE A 120 6.53 1.32 9.26
C PHE A 120 5.72 1.26 7.97
N THR A 121 5.58 0.06 7.42
CA THR A 121 4.79 -0.17 6.20
C THR A 121 3.76 -1.26 6.42
N GLY A 122 2.59 -1.13 5.80
CA GLY A 122 1.54 -2.16 5.79
C GLY A 122 1.82 -3.30 4.78
N TYR A 123 3.02 -3.36 4.20
CA TYR A 123 3.36 -4.35 3.20
C TYR A 123 3.33 -5.76 3.79
N GLY A 124 2.86 -6.74 3.02
CA GLY A 124 2.76 -8.13 3.49
C GLY A 124 1.48 -8.49 4.26
N ALA A 125 0.68 -7.51 4.70
CA ALA A 125 -0.50 -7.78 5.51
C ALA A 125 -1.52 -8.70 4.81
N ARG A 126 -1.74 -8.53 3.50
CA ARG A 126 -2.64 -9.40 2.73
C ARG A 126 -2.11 -10.82 2.58
N GLN A 127 -0.80 -11.00 2.52
CA GLN A 127 -0.14 -12.29 2.44
C GLN A 127 -0.34 -13.05 3.76
N VAL A 128 -0.17 -12.37 4.89
CA VAL A 128 -0.43 -12.94 6.23
C VAL A 128 -1.89 -13.31 6.43
N LEU A 129 -2.81 -12.47 5.95
CA LEU A 129 -4.25 -12.74 5.97
C LEU A 129 -4.70 -13.77 4.94
N ASP A 130 -3.76 -14.34 4.18
CA ASP A 130 -4.01 -15.41 3.24
C ASP A 130 -4.98 -15.01 2.10
N ALA A 131 -5.01 -13.70 1.86
CA ALA A 131 -6.05 -12.93 1.19
C ALA A 131 -5.60 -12.43 -0.20
N HIS A 132 -4.51 -12.97 -0.74
CA HIS A 132 -3.99 -12.56 -2.04
C HIS A 132 -4.93 -12.99 -3.19
N PRO A 133 -5.35 -12.09 -4.09
CA PRO A 133 -6.31 -12.42 -5.16
C PRO A 133 -5.91 -13.61 -6.03
N ALA A 134 -4.61 -13.76 -6.33
CA ALA A 134 -4.09 -14.90 -7.10
C ALA A 134 -4.37 -16.23 -6.38
N ARG A 135 -4.03 -16.30 -5.08
CA ARG A 135 -4.32 -17.48 -4.26
C ARG A 135 -5.80 -17.80 -4.16
N LEU A 136 -6.65 -16.76 -4.04
CA LEU A 136 -8.10 -16.95 -4.01
C LEU A 136 -8.63 -17.44 -5.37
N ALA A 137 -8.03 -17.01 -6.48
CA ALA A 137 -8.33 -17.54 -7.81
C ALA A 137 -7.91 -19.01 -7.93
N ASP A 138 -6.72 -19.39 -7.45
CA ASP A 138 -6.26 -20.78 -7.42
C ASP A 138 -7.24 -21.69 -6.66
N LEU A 139 -7.69 -21.24 -5.48
CA LEU A 139 -8.70 -21.97 -4.71
C LEU A 139 -10.05 -22.10 -5.45
N LEU A 140 -10.43 -21.11 -6.27
CA LEU A 140 -11.62 -21.20 -7.11
C LEU A 140 -11.43 -22.17 -8.28
N MET A 141 -10.27 -22.16 -8.92
CA MET A 141 -9.91 -23.09 -10.00
C MET A 141 -9.90 -24.54 -9.49
N ASP A 142 -9.31 -24.75 -8.31
CA ASP A 142 -9.26 -26.05 -7.62
C ASP A 142 -10.58 -26.49 -6.99
N ARG A 143 -11.64 -25.68 -7.09
CA ARG A 143 -12.95 -25.90 -6.45
C ARG A 143 -12.88 -26.02 -4.91
N LYS A 144 -11.81 -25.53 -4.28
CA LYS A 144 -11.54 -25.53 -2.84
C LYS A 144 -12.28 -24.41 -2.09
N ARG A 145 -13.60 -24.26 -2.32
CA ARG A 145 -14.41 -23.13 -1.82
C ARG A 145 -14.42 -22.99 -0.29
N ARG A 146 -14.29 -24.09 0.45
CA ARG A 146 -14.24 -24.08 1.92
C ARG A 146 -13.03 -23.30 2.46
N HIS A 147 -11.92 -23.29 1.74
CA HIS A 147 -10.70 -22.58 2.12
C HIS A 147 -10.76 -21.07 1.87
N LEU A 148 -11.80 -20.58 1.16
CA LEU A 148 -12.02 -19.15 0.94
C LEU A 148 -12.66 -18.46 2.14
N VAL A 149 -13.37 -19.20 3.00
CA VAL A 149 -14.18 -18.62 4.09
C VAL A 149 -13.33 -17.81 5.05
N ARG A 150 -12.21 -18.37 5.52
CA ARG A 150 -11.34 -17.71 6.50
C ARG A 150 -10.63 -16.46 5.93
N PRO A 151 -9.98 -16.51 4.76
CA PRO A 151 -9.37 -15.31 4.17
C PRO A 151 -10.37 -14.20 3.85
N VAL A 152 -11.54 -14.55 3.31
CA VAL A 152 -12.58 -13.56 2.96
C VAL A 152 -13.19 -12.93 4.22
N ALA A 153 -13.42 -13.73 5.28
CA ALA A 153 -13.87 -13.18 6.56
C ALA A 153 -12.82 -12.25 7.18
N ALA A 154 -11.53 -12.61 7.10
CA ALA A 154 -10.44 -11.76 7.59
C ALA A 154 -10.36 -10.43 6.84
N LEU A 155 -10.46 -10.45 5.50
CA LEU A 155 -10.56 -9.25 4.66
C LEU A 155 -11.77 -8.39 5.01
N THR A 156 -12.94 -9.01 5.19
CA THR A 156 -14.19 -8.30 5.51
C THR A 156 -14.06 -7.55 6.84
N ARG A 157 -13.41 -8.17 7.83
CA ARG A 157 -13.13 -7.52 9.12
C ARG A 157 -12.10 -6.39 8.98
N ALA A 158 -11.07 -6.58 8.15
CA ALA A 158 -10.02 -5.58 7.97
C ALA A 158 -10.50 -4.33 7.20
N ASP A 159 -11.28 -4.52 6.14
CA ASP A 159 -11.81 -3.41 5.32
C ASP A 159 -13.10 -2.79 5.89
N GLY A 160 -13.76 -3.45 6.84
CA GLY A 160 -15.00 -2.96 7.47
C GLY A 160 -16.21 -2.91 6.53
N SER A 161 -16.15 -3.56 5.35
CA SER A 161 -17.18 -3.49 4.32
C SER A 161 -17.82 -4.84 4.03
N VAL A 162 -19.15 -4.89 4.09
CA VAL A 162 -19.96 -6.09 3.80
C VAL A 162 -19.93 -6.51 2.32
N LEU A 163 -19.44 -5.66 1.43
CA LEU A 163 -19.32 -5.94 0.00
C LEU A 163 -18.01 -6.64 -0.38
N VAL A 164 -17.06 -6.72 0.56
CA VAL A 164 -15.74 -7.34 0.35
C VAL A 164 -15.85 -8.78 -0.15
N PRO A 165 -16.71 -9.67 0.40
CA PRO A 165 -16.87 -11.02 -0.11
C PRO A 165 -17.25 -11.07 -1.59
N ALA A 166 -18.23 -10.26 -1.99
CA ALA A 166 -18.71 -10.23 -3.37
C ALA A 166 -17.64 -9.68 -4.33
N ARG A 167 -16.94 -8.60 -3.94
CA ARG A 167 -15.87 -7.99 -4.74
C ARG A 167 -14.67 -8.93 -4.89
N VAL A 168 -14.24 -9.56 -3.80
CA VAL A 168 -13.12 -10.50 -3.78
C VAL A 168 -13.44 -11.75 -4.60
N TYR A 169 -14.63 -12.33 -4.42
CA TYR A 169 -15.07 -13.46 -5.23
C TYR A 169 -15.20 -13.11 -6.71
N GLY A 170 -15.76 -11.95 -7.03
CA GLY A 170 -15.86 -11.45 -8.41
C GLY A 170 -14.48 -11.25 -9.06
N ALA A 171 -13.54 -10.63 -8.34
CA ALA A 171 -12.17 -10.43 -8.81
C ALA A 171 -11.43 -11.75 -9.01
N ALA A 172 -11.52 -12.68 -8.06
CA ALA A 172 -10.89 -13.98 -8.14
C ALA A 172 -11.50 -14.84 -9.27
N ARG A 173 -12.82 -14.79 -9.45
CA ARG A 173 -13.51 -15.47 -10.57
C ARG A 173 -13.15 -14.88 -11.93
N ARG A 174 -13.00 -13.55 -12.01
CA ARG A 174 -12.54 -12.87 -13.23
C ARG A 174 -11.11 -13.33 -13.55
N LEU A 175 -10.21 -13.25 -12.58
CA LEU A 175 -8.81 -13.66 -12.73
C LEU A 175 -8.68 -15.13 -13.15
N ALA A 176 -9.42 -16.04 -12.52
CA ALA A 176 -9.45 -17.46 -12.86
C ALA A 176 -9.94 -17.76 -14.29
N ARG A 177 -10.55 -16.78 -14.96
CA ARG A 177 -11.09 -16.92 -16.32
C ARG A 177 -10.34 -16.08 -17.35
N THR A 178 -9.39 -15.25 -16.93
CA THR A 178 -8.59 -14.42 -17.83
C THR A 178 -7.48 -15.30 -18.44
N PRO A 179 -7.48 -15.54 -19.77
CA PRO A 179 -6.37 -16.21 -20.43
C PRO A 179 -5.09 -15.36 -20.32
N TYR A 180 -3.93 -16.00 -20.35
CA TYR A 180 -2.64 -15.32 -20.23
C TYR A 180 -2.46 -14.19 -21.27
N GLY A 181 -2.75 -14.45 -22.55
CA GLY A 181 -2.64 -13.44 -23.61
C GLY A 181 -3.50 -12.20 -23.37
N ALA A 182 -4.78 -12.39 -23.02
CA ALA A 182 -5.68 -11.29 -22.67
C ALA A 182 -5.22 -10.54 -21.40
N GLY A 183 -4.58 -11.25 -20.48
CA GLY A 183 -3.95 -10.65 -19.30
C GLY A 183 -2.78 -9.73 -19.66
N LEU A 184 -1.92 -10.15 -20.60
CA LEU A 184 -0.82 -9.34 -21.11
C LEU A 184 -1.31 -8.12 -21.88
N GLU A 185 -2.26 -8.28 -22.79
CA GLU A 185 -2.84 -7.17 -23.57
C GLU A 185 -3.46 -6.10 -22.63
N SER A 186 -4.25 -6.53 -21.64
CA SER A 186 -4.84 -5.61 -20.68
C SER A 186 -3.83 -4.95 -19.74
N LEU A 187 -2.65 -5.56 -19.53
CA LEU A 187 -1.56 -4.95 -18.79
C LEU A 187 -0.80 -3.93 -19.65
N ALA A 188 -0.60 -4.23 -20.94
CA ALA A 188 0.03 -3.33 -21.89
C ALA A 188 -0.76 -2.03 -22.07
N GLU A 189 -2.09 -2.08 -22.01
CA GLU A 189 -2.94 -0.87 -22.04
C GLU A 189 -2.82 0.03 -20.79
N ARG A 190 -2.20 -0.47 -19.71
CA ARG A 190 -2.11 0.22 -18.40
C ARG A 190 -0.70 0.71 -18.07
N LEU A 191 0.28 0.41 -18.91
CA LEU A 191 1.67 0.86 -18.82
C LEU A 191 1.92 1.92 -19.89
#